data_AF-A0A2D7A1Z1-F1
#
_entry.id   AF-A0A2D7A1Z1-F1
#
_cell.length_a   1.000
_cell.length_b   1.000
_cell.length_c   1.000
_cell.angle_alpha   90.00
_cell.angle_beta   90.00
_cell.angle_gamma   90.00
#
_symmetry.space_group_name_H-M   'P 1'
#
loop_
_entity.id
_entity.type
_entity.pdbx_description
1 polymer ?
#
loop_
_entity_poly.entity_id
_entity_poly.type
_entity_poly.pdbx_seq_one_letter_code
_entity_poly.pdbx_strand_id
1 'polypeptide(L)'
;MNKKELCCIGAGYVGGPTMAVIASKCSNLKITVVDSNKGRINAWNGPLDKLPIYEPGLKKIINNVRGKNLFFSHEVEKAVKNSEIIFIAVNTPTKTSGQGMGMAADLTNVKKCAELIAKLSESDKII
;
A
#
# COMPACT_ATOMS: atom_id res chain seq x y z
N MET A 1 22.74 -10.03 -4.07
CA MET A 1 22.21 -9.43 -2.82
C MET A 1 20.70 -9.52 -2.85
N ASN A 2 20.06 -10.16 -1.87
CA ASN A 2 18.60 -10.14 -1.76
C ASN A 2 18.14 -8.70 -1.53
N LYS A 3 17.24 -8.21 -2.40
CA LYS A 3 16.60 -6.91 -2.19
C LYS A 3 15.70 -7.01 -0.95
N LYS A 4 15.80 -6.03 -0.05
CA LYS A 4 14.87 -5.92 1.08
C LYS A 4 13.46 -5.64 0.55
N GLU A 5 12.45 -6.29 1.13
CA GLU A 5 11.06 -6.16 0.71
C GLU A 5 10.26 -5.24 1.63
N LEU A 6 9.50 -4.34 1.02
CA LEU A 6 8.60 -3.41 1.69
C LEU A 6 7.19 -3.63 1.16
N CYS A 7 6.21 -3.66 2.07
CA CYS A 7 4.79 -3.72 1.76
C CYS A 7 4.11 -2.40 2.13
N CYS A 8 3.09 -1.99 1.38
CA CYS A 8 2.18 -0.93 1.77
C CYS A 8 0.75 -1.41 1.61
N ILE A 9 0.02 -1.52 2.73
CA ILE A 9 -1.41 -1.87 2.75
C ILE A 9 -2.21 -0.58 2.54
N GLY A 10 -2.86 -0.48 1.39
CA GLY A 10 -3.63 0.68 0.92
C GLY A 10 -3.02 1.27 -0.34
N ALA A 11 -3.70 1.09 -1.48
CA ALA A 11 -3.26 1.62 -2.78
C ALA A 11 -3.96 2.96 -3.13
N GLY A 12 -4.32 3.73 -2.11
CA GLY A 12 -5.00 5.03 -2.25
C GLY A 12 -4.04 6.19 -2.53
N TYR A 13 -4.55 7.41 -2.34
CA TYR A 13 -3.84 8.67 -2.59
C TYR A 13 -2.52 8.81 -1.80
N VAL A 14 -2.42 8.18 -0.63
CA VAL A 14 -1.20 8.21 0.18
C VAL A 14 -0.25 7.08 -0.23
N GLY A 15 -0.71 5.83 -0.13
CA GLY A 15 0.15 4.66 -0.33
C GLY A 15 0.72 4.54 -1.74
N GLY A 16 -0.09 4.75 -2.79
CA GLY A 16 0.36 4.61 -4.18
C GLY A 16 1.49 5.58 -4.55
N PRO A 17 1.26 6.91 -4.47
CA PRO A 17 2.28 7.92 -4.78
C PRO A 17 3.52 7.83 -3.89
N THR A 18 3.37 7.63 -2.57
CA THR A 18 4.51 7.51 -1.65
C THR A 18 5.41 6.35 -2.06
N MET A 19 4.83 5.16 -2.32
CA MET A 19 5.59 3.98 -2.72
C MET A 19 6.20 4.12 -4.11
N ALA A 20 5.56 4.84 -5.03
CA ALA A 20 6.13 5.14 -6.33
C ALA A 20 7.40 6.01 -6.23
N VAL A 21 7.38 7.02 -5.36
CA VAL A 21 8.55 7.87 -5.12
C VAL A 21 9.68 7.08 -4.42
N ILE A 22 9.37 6.29 -3.39
CA ILE A 22 10.37 5.44 -2.73
C ILE A 22 10.98 4.47 -3.75
N ALA A 23 10.17 3.81 -4.59
CA ALA A 23 10.67 2.93 -5.65
C ALA A 23 11.62 3.65 -6.61
N SER A 24 11.34 4.91 -6.92
CA SER A 24 12.18 5.74 -7.81
C SER A 24 13.48 6.19 -7.17
N LYS A 25 13.54 6.31 -5.84
CA LYS A 25 14.73 6.78 -5.11
C LYS A 25 15.56 5.62 -4.54
N CYS A 26 14.96 4.45 -4.37
CA CYS A 26 15.57 3.28 -3.73
C CYS A 26 15.44 2.04 -4.64
N SER A 27 16.26 1.99 -5.70
CA SER A 27 16.22 0.90 -6.71
C SER A 27 16.59 -0.49 -6.16
N ASN A 28 17.26 -0.51 -5.00
CA ASN A 28 17.65 -1.71 -4.25
C ASN A 28 16.52 -2.32 -3.40
N LEU A 29 15.39 -1.62 -3.21
CA LEU A 29 14.22 -2.13 -2.50
C LEU A 29 13.24 -2.75 -3.48
N LYS A 30 12.55 -3.81 -3.08
CA LYS A 30 11.36 -4.34 -3.76
C LYS A 30 10.13 -3.88 -2.98
N ILE A 31 9.22 -3.18 -3.64
CA ILE A 31 8.08 -2.52 -3.02
C ILE A 31 6.80 -3.10 -3.60
N THR A 32 5.92 -3.60 -2.73
CA THR A 32 4.61 -4.13 -3.12
C THR A 32 3.51 -3.32 -2.43
N VAL A 33 2.72 -2.61 -3.23
CA VAL A 33 1.50 -1.92 -2.76
C VAL A 33 0.33 -2.90 -2.90
N VAL A 34 -0.40 -3.11 -1.81
CA VAL A 34 -1.53 -4.04 -1.78
C VAL A 34 -2.83 -3.37 -1.37
N ASP A 35 -3.95 -3.81 -1.94
CA ASP A 35 -5.28 -3.31 -1.64
C ASP A 35 -6.31 -4.42 -1.90
N SER A 36 -7.35 -4.49 -1.08
CA SER A 36 -8.43 -5.46 -1.27
C SER A 36 -9.31 -5.13 -2.48
N ASN A 37 -9.30 -3.86 -2.92
CA ASN A 37 -10.01 -3.44 -4.13
C ASN A 37 -9.24 -3.87 -5.39
N LYS A 38 -9.62 -5.03 -5.93
CA LYS A 38 -9.07 -5.58 -7.19
C LYS A 38 -9.18 -4.61 -8.36
N GLY A 39 -10.27 -3.84 -8.46
CA GLY A 39 -10.44 -2.84 -9.52
C GLY A 39 -9.39 -1.73 -9.46
N ARG A 40 -9.08 -1.26 -8.25
CA ARG A 40 -8.01 -0.27 -8.01
C ARG A 40 -6.64 -0.83 -8.33
N ILE A 41 -6.34 -2.06 -7.92
CA ILE A 41 -5.07 -2.73 -8.25
C ILE A 41 -4.94 -2.93 -9.77
N ASN A 42 -6.01 -3.34 -10.44
CA ASN A 42 -6.03 -3.47 -11.89
C ASN A 42 -5.79 -2.12 -12.58
N ALA A 43 -6.36 -1.04 -12.08
CA ALA A 43 -6.09 0.31 -12.60
C ALA A 43 -4.61 0.70 -12.41
N TRP A 44 -4.01 0.42 -11.24
CA TRP A 44 -2.58 0.65 -11.01
C TRP A 44 -1.67 -0.16 -11.93
N ASN A 45 -2.09 -1.36 -12.35
CA ASN A 45 -1.36 -2.21 -13.28
C ASN A 45 -1.72 -1.95 -14.76
N GLY A 46 -2.77 -1.17 -15.01
CA GLY A 46 -3.32 -0.90 -16.35
C GLY A 46 -2.58 0.19 -17.14
N PRO A 47 -3.24 0.75 -18.17
CA PRO A 47 -2.70 1.85 -18.94
C PRO A 47 -2.35 3.06 -18.06
N LEU A 48 -1.20 3.69 -18.34
CA LEU A 48 -0.69 4.81 -17.54
C LEU A 48 -1.60 6.06 -17.56
N ASP A 49 -2.44 6.22 -18.59
CA ASP A 49 -3.45 7.28 -18.68
C ASP A 49 -4.74 6.98 -17.90
N LYS A 50 -4.83 5.79 -17.29
CA LYS A 50 -5.97 5.33 -16.51
C LYS A 50 -5.56 4.91 -15.09
N LEU A 51 -4.50 5.52 -14.55
CA LEU A 51 -4.17 5.34 -13.14
C LEU A 51 -5.35 5.77 -12.26
N PRO A 52 -5.58 5.10 -11.11
CA PRO A 52 -6.75 5.39 -10.27
C PRO A 52 -6.67 6.75 -9.56
N ILE A 53 -5.52 7.41 -9.61
CA ILE A 53 -5.22 8.71 -9.02
C ILE A 53 -4.48 9.55 -10.06
N TYR A 54 -4.92 10.79 -10.21
CA TYR A 54 -4.22 11.80 -11.00
C TYR A 54 -3.36 12.66 -10.08
N GLU A 55 -2.06 12.67 -10.33
CA GLU A 55 -1.10 13.56 -9.69
C GLU A 55 -0.09 14.04 -10.73
N PRO A 56 0.26 15.34 -10.78
CA PRO A 56 1.26 15.86 -11.70
C PRO A 56 2.59 15.09 -11.60
N GLY A 57 3.05 14.51 -12.71
CA GLY A 57 4.32 13.78 -12.78
C GLY A 57 4.27 12.31 -12.31
N LEU A 58 3.22 11.86 -11.61
CA LEU A 58 3.12 10.49 -11.11
C LEU A 58 3.19 9.44 -12.23
N LYS A 59 2.53 9.71 -13.37
CA LYS A 59 2.56 8.83 -14.55
C LYS A 59 3.99 8.48 -14.98
N LYS A 60 4.87 9.48 -15.02
CA LYS A 60 6.28 9.33 -15.42
C LYS A 60 7.04 8.47 -14.41
N ILE A 61 6.80 8.69 -13.11
CA ILE A 61 7.42 7.91 -12.03
C ILE A 61 6.97 6.45 -12.15
N ILE A 62 5.67 6.19 -12.19
CA ILE A 62 5.10 4.84 -12.30
C ILE A 62 5.67 4.10 -13.52
N ASN A 63 5.72 4.75 -14.69
CA ASN A 63 6.31 4.16 -15.89
C ASN A 63 7.76 3.69 -15.69
N ASN A 64 8.53 4.42 -14.89
CA ASN A 64 9.95 4.13 -14.69
C ASN A 64 10.18 2.96 -13.73
N VAL A 65 9.30 2.73 -12.76
CA VAL A 65 9.53 1.82 -11.62
C VAL A 65 8.59 0.61 -11.57
N ARG A 66 7.39 0.72 -12.15
CA ARG A 66 6.38 -0.36 -12.16
C ARG A 66 6.91 -1.56 -12.94
N GLY A 67 6.84 -2.75 -12.33
CA GLY A 67 7.35 -3.99 -12.90
C GLY A 67 8.88 -4.16 -12.79
N LYS A 68 9.62 -3.16 -12.29
CA LYS A 68 11.06 -3.27 -12.00
C LYS A 68 11.31 -3.49 -10.52
N ASN A 69 10.80 -2.59 -9.70
CA ASN A 69 10.90 -2.68 -8.25
C ASN A 69 9.65 -2.18 -7.51
N LEU A 70 8.66 -1.65 -8.22
CA LEU A 70 7.32 -1.37 -7.71
C LEU A 70 6.31 -2.36 -8.30
N PHE A 71 5.50 -2.97 -7.42
CA PHE A 71 4.48 -3.93 -7.79
C PHE A 71 3.15 -3.58 -7.10
N PHE A 72 2.04 -3.84 -7.78
CA PHE A 72 0.69 -3.71 -7.22
C PHE A 72 0.01 -5.07 -7.22
N SER A 73 -0.51 -5.51 -6.08
CA SER A 73 -1.14 -6.82 -5.93
C SER A 73 -2.37 -6.76 -5.02
N HIS A 74 -3.25 -7.76 -5.14
CA HIS A 74 -4.35 -7.99 -4.20
C HIS A 74 -4.01 -9.10 -3.19
N GLU A 75 -2.84 -9.73 -3.29
CA GLU A 75 -2.35 -10.78 -2.39
C GLU A 75 -1.76 -10.18 -1.10
N VAL A 76 -2.61 -9.60 -0.25
CA VAL A 76 -2.17 -8.90 0.98
C VAL A 76 -1.34 -9.83 1.89
N GLU A 77 -1.81 -11.06 2.10
CA GLU A 77 -1.17 -12.00 3.03
C GLU A 77 0.28 -12.31 2.64
N LYS A 78 0.50 -12.56 1.35
CA LYS A 78 1.82 -12.84 0.79
C LYS A 78 2.77 -11.66 0.92
N ALA A 79 2.27 -10.44 0.69
CA ALA A 79 3.07 -9.23 0.82
C ALA A 79 3.46 -8.97 2.29
N VAL A 80 2.57 -9.23 3.24
CA VAL A 80 2.85 -9.13 4.69
C VAL A 80 3.92 -10.15 5.10
N LYS A 81 3.78 -11.42 4.71
CA LYS A 81 4.76 -12.47 5.06
C LYS A 81 6.17 -12.10 4.59
N ASN A 82 6.31 -11.67 3.34
CA ASN A 82 7.60 -11.48 2.69
C ASN A 82 8.31 -10.16 3.04
N SER A 83 7.63 -9.19 3.67
CA SER A 83 8.18 -7.85 3.89
C SER A 83 8.84 -7.68 5.26
N GLU A 84 9.89 -6.86 5.29
CA GLU A 84 10.59 -6.40 6.50
C GLU A 84 9.96 -5.11 7.06
N ILE A 85 9.38 -4.29 6.18
CA ILE A 85 8.72 -3.01 6.53
C ILE A 85 7.31 -3.00 5.94
N ILE A 86 6.31 -2.65 6.74
CA ILE A 86 4.90 -2.63 6.35
C ILE A 86 4.27 -1.27 6.65
N PHE A 87 3.95 -0.51 5.61
CA PHE A 87 3.14 0.70 5.76
C PHE A 87 1.66 0.36 5.86
N ILE A 88 0.93 1.03 6.77
CA ILE A 88 -0.54 1.02 6.83
C ILE A 88 -1.05 2.37 6.34
N ALA A 89 -1.57 2.41 5.11
CA ALA A 89 -2.09 3.60 4.44
C ALA A 89 -3.58 3.43 4.08
N VAL A 90 -4.37 2.96 5.04
CA VAL A 90 -5.82 2.73 4.91
C VAL A 90 -6.63 3.92 5.42
N ASN A 91 -7.89 4.02 5.01
CA ASN A 91 -8.80 5.07 5.45
C ASN A 91 -9.27 4.84 6.89
N THR A 92 -9.33 5.93 7.65
CA THR A 92 -9.94 6.02 8.99
C THR A 92 -11.12 6.99 8.93
N PRO A 93 -12.25 6.59 8.33
CA PRO A 93 -13.38 7.50 8.13
C PRO A 93 -13.93 7.99 9.48
N THR A 94 -14.61 9.13 9.48
CA THR A 94 -15.29 9.61 10.69
C THR A 94 -16.40 8.64 11.10
N LYS A 95 -16.50 8.35 12.41
CA LYS A 95 -17.54 7.46 12.95
C LYS A 95 -18.94 7.99 12.65
N THR A 96 -19.82 7.11 12.20
CA THR A 96 -21.24 7.40 11.90
C THR A 96 -22.20 7.00 13.02
N SER A 97 -21.70 6.37 14.09
CA SER A 97 -22.49 5.98 15.25
C SER A 97 -21.63 5.84 16.53
N GLY A 98 -22.31 5.79 17.69
CA GLY A 98 -21.69 5.61 19.00
C GLY A 98 -20.89 6.82 19.49
N GLN A 99 -20.03 6.61 20.50
CA GLN A 99 -19.23 7.67 21.10
C GLN A 99 -18.32 8.35 20.06
N GLY A 100 -18.36 9.68 19.99
CA GLY A 100 -17.58 10.47 19.04
C GLY A 100 -18.13 10.47 17.62
N MET A 101 -19.39 10.09 17.40
CA MET A 101 -20.08 10.22 16.12
C MET A 101 -19.88 11.62 15.52
N GLY A 102 -19.54 11.68 14.23
CA GLY A 102 -19.30 12.93 13.49
C GLY A 102 -17.96 13.61 13.77
N MET A 103 -17.14 13.10 14.70
CA MET A 103 -15.86 13.72 15.08
C MET A 103 -14.69 12.73 15.14
N ALA A 104 -14.86 11.60 15.83
CA ALA A 104 -13.80 10.62 16.05
C ALA A 104 -13.55 9.78 14.79
N ALA A 105 -12.30 9.38 14.59
CA ALA A 105 -11.91 8.46 13.53
C ALA A 105 -12.33 7.01 13.85
N ASP A 106 -12.82 6.30 12.86
CA ASP A 106 -13.04 4.86 12.90
C ASP A 106 -11.74 4.13 12.54
N LEU A 107 -11.13 3.50 13.55
CA LEU A 107 -9.88 2.76 13.42
C LEU A 107 -10.07 1.30 12.99
N THR A 108 -11.30 0.89 12.60
CA THR A 108 -11.60 -0.50 12.22
C THR A 108 -10.64 -1.04 11.16
N ASN A 109 -10.30 -0.25 10.14
CA ASN A 109 -9.40 -0.69 9.07
C ASN A 109 -7.94 -0.83 9.56
N VAL A 110 -7.47 0.11 10.38
CA VAL A 110 -6.13 0.05 10.98
C VAL A 110 -6.02 -1.17 11.88
N LYS A 111 -7.02 -1.41 12.73
CA LYS A 111 -7.08 -2.59 13.60
C LYS A 111 -7.05 -3.89 12.80
N LYS A 112 -7.86 -4.01 11.74
CA LYS A 112 -7.84 -5.20 10.86
C LYS A 112 -6.47 -5.43 10.22
N CYS A 113 -5.78 -4.37 9.80
CA CYS A 113 -4.42 -4.50 9.27
C CYS A 113 -3.44 -4.97 10.36
N ALA A 114 -3.48 -4.38 11.55
CA ALA A 114 -2.62 -4.78 12.66
C ALA A 114 -2.84 -6.25 13.07
N GLU A 115 -4.09 -6.69 13.18
CA GLU A 115 -4.46 -8.10 13.47
C GLU A 115 -3.97 -9.05 12.38
N LEU A 116 -4.11 -8.67 11.10
CA LEU A 116 -3.61 -9.45 9.98
C LEU A 116 -2.09 -9.58 10.00
N ILE A 117 -1.37 -8.48 10.26
CA ILE A 117 0.09 -8.47 10.37
C ILE A 117 0.53 -9.35 11.53
N ALA A 118 -0.10 -9.21 12.71
CA ALA A 118 0.21 -10.04 13.87
C ALA A 118 -0.02 -11.54 13.59
N LYS A 119 -1.07 -11.89 12.86
CA LYS A 119 -1.38 -13.29 12.50
C LYS A 119 -0.37 -13.90 11.52
N LEU A 120 0.16 -13.11 10.59
CA LEU A 120 0.95 -13.61 9.46
C LEU A 120 2.46 -13.41 9.61
N SER A 121 2.90 -12.62 10.59
CA SER A 121 4.32 -12.33 10.77
C SER A 121 5.05 -13.50 11.39
N GLU A 122 5.98 -14.07 10.61
CA GLU A 122 6.85 -15.19 11.02
C GLU A 122 8.29 -14.71 11.33
N SER A 123 8.54 -13.39 11.21
CA SER A 123 9.82 -12.73 11.42
C SER A 123 9.61 -11.35 12.05
N ASP A 124 10.68 -10.73 12.52
CA ASP A 124 10.66 -9.31 12.92
C ASP A 124 10.23 -8.43 11.75
N LYS A 125 9.39 -7.44 12.04
CA LYS A 125 8.88 -6.45 11.07
C LYS A 125 8.82 -5.07 11.70
N ILE A 126 9.11 -4.05 10.89
CA ILE A 126 8.80 -2.65 11.20
C ILE A 126 7.43 -2.34 10.60
N ILE A 127 6.51 -1.81 11.42
CA ILE A 127 5.16 -1.40 11.00
C ILE A 127 5.03 0.11 11.16
#